data_AF-A0A7C7JT67-F1
#
_entry.id   AF-A0A7C7JT67-F1
#
_cell.length_a   1.000
_cell.length_b   1.000
_cell.length_c   1.000
_cell.angle_alpha   90.00
_cell.angle_beta   90.00
_cell.angle_gamma   90.00
#
_symmetry.space_group_name_H-M   'P 1'
#
loop_
_entity.id
_entity.type
_entity.pdbx_description
1 polymer ?
#
loop_
_entity_poly.entity_id
_entity_poly.type
_entity_poly.pdbx_seq_one_letter_code
_entity_poly.pdbx_strand_id
1 'polypeptide(L)'
;MKLINTIIRLQTILLLVFTFLSCDNDDGNATNETACNYEGFSYLDTNNNDQTLIAEADLQTQFFPNASNGPFGASGIEISSYVSSPTLFFATNTIAVNQTGTGTLTIDNVDYDVTVTCQREGNTVGEEVRLDVTYSSIEVEFCVTIDEVVN
;
A
#
# COMPACT_ATOMS: atom_id res chain seq x y z
N MET A 1 -10.95 2.17 -53.72
CA MET A 1 -11.01 3.44 -52.95
C MET A 1 -11.78 3.33 -51.64
N LYS A 2 -12.96 2.67 -51.57
CA LYS A 2 -13.69 2.47 -50.29
C LYS A 2 -12.92 1.67 -49.23
N LEU A 3 -12.22 0.60 -49.61
CA LEU A 3 -11.48 -0.27 -48.68
C LEU A 3 -10.33 0.45 -47.95
N ILE A 4 -9.57 1.29 -48.66
CA ILE A 4 -8.41 2.02 -48.13
C ILE A 4 -8.88 3.04 -47.07
N ASN A 5 -10.00 3.73 -47.32
CA ASN A 5 -10.57 4.66 -46.36
C ASN A 5 -11.10 3.95 -45.10
N THR A 6 -11.58 2.70 -45.21
CA THR A 6 -11.98 1.92 -44.04
C THR A 6 -10.78 1.48 -43.20
N ILE A 7 -9.67 1.08 -43.83
CA ILE A 7 -8.43 0.69 -43.14
C ILE A 7 -7.80 1.88 -42.41
N ILE A 8 -7.75 3.05 -43.05
CA ILE A 8 -7.23 4.29 -42.44
C ILE A 8 -8.07 4.68 -41.22
N ARG A 9 -9.41 4.58 -41.31
CA ARG A 9 -10.34 4.84 -40.18
C ARG A 9 -10.16 3.85 -39.04
N LEU A 10 -9.92 2.57 -39.34
CA LEU A 10 -9.69 1.55 -38.34
C LEU A 10 -8.35 1.76 -37.62
N GLN A 11 -7.30 2.17 -38.35
CA GLN A 11 -6.00 2.50 -37.77
C GLN A 11 -6.05 3.77 -36.91
N THR A 12 -6.85 4.77 -37.28
CA THR A 12 -7.02 5.99 -36.46
C THR A 12 -7.79 5.70 -35.17
N ILE A 13 -8.80 4.83 -35.21
CA ILE A 13 -9.51 4.38 -34.00
C ILE A 13 -8.59 3.54 -33.11
N LEU A 14 -7.82 2.63 -33.70
CA LEU A 14 -6.88 1.80 -32.94
C LEU A 14 -5.80 2.65 -32.26
N LEU A 15 -5.24 3.64 -32.96
CA LEU A 15 -4.25 4.58 -32.41
C LEU A 15 -4.84 5.45 -31.29
N LEU A 16 -6.11 5.87 -31.43
CA LEU A 16 -6.83 6.65 -30.41
C LEU A 16 -7.12 5.81 -29.15
N VAL A 17 -7.40 4.51 -29.29
CA VAL A 17 -7.60 3.60 -28.15
C VAL A 17 -6.29 3.39 -27.38
N PHE A 18 -5.14 3.32 -28.06
CA PHE A 18 -3.84 3.19 -27.40
C PHE A 18 -3.44 4.44 -26.59
N THR A 19 -3.87 5.65 -26.97
CA THR A 19 -3.59 6.88 -26.22
C THR A 19 -4.45 7.07 -24.96
N PHE A 20 -5.53 6.29 -24.80
CA PHE A 20 -6.33 6.29 -23.57
C PHE A 20 -6.00 5.10 -22.64
N LEU A 21 -5.13 4.20 -23.08
CA LEU A 21 -4.66 3.03 -22.31
C LEU A 21 -3.18 3.14 -21.94
N SER A 22 -2.51 4.24 -22.29
CA SER A 22 -1.19 4.58 -21.75
C SER A 22 -1.36 4.94 -20.28
N CYS A 23 -0.97 4.02 -19.39
CA CYS A 23 -0.78 4.29 -17.98
C CYS A 23 0.28 5.40 -17.84
N ASP A 24 -0.14 6.60 -17.44
CA ASP A 24 0.76 7.65 -16.94
C ASP A 24 1.37 7.13 -15.63
N ASN A 25 2.65 6.77 -15.66
CA ASN A 25 3.42 6.43 -14.47
C ASN A 25 4.83 7.04 -14.51
N ASP A 26 5.02 8.16 -15.22
CA ASP A 26 6.35 8.76 -15.39
C ASP A 26 6.34 10.30 -15.45
N ASP A 27 5.18 10.94 -15.23
CA ASP A 27 4.99 12.40 -15.33
C ASP A 27 4.54 13.05 -14.00
N GLY A 28 4.51 12.29 -12.92
CA GLY A 28 4.00 12.75 -11.64
C GLY A 28 2.47 12.94 -11.64
N ASN A 29 1.76 12.16 -12.45
CA ASN A 29 0.30 12.11 -12.49
C ASN A 29 -0.21 10.67 -12.48
N ALA A 30 0.59 9.77 -11.88
CA ALA A 30 0.19 8.41 -11.67
C ALA A 30 -1.03 8.37 -10.74
N THR A 31 -2.00 7.51 -11.03
CA THR A 31 -3.24 7.41 -10.25
C THR A 31 -2.97 7.17 -8.75
N ASN A 32 -1.82 6.58 -8.43
CA ASN A 32 -1.34 6.33 -7.08
C ASN A 32 -0.65 7.53 -6.39
N GLU A 33 -0.47 8.68 -7.05
CA GLU A 33 0.15 9.85 -6.40
C GLU A 33 -0.76 10.48 -5.34
N THR A 34 -2.07 10.52 -5.59
CA THR A 34 -3.04 11.17 -4.69
C THR A 34 -4.01 10.21 -4.02
N ALA A 35 -4.10 8.97 -4.50
CA ALA A 35 -5.01 7.94 -4.00
C ALA A 35 -4.27 6.60 -3.94
N CYS A 36 -4.78 5.64 -3.19
CA CYS A 36 -4.21 4.29 -3.19
C CYS A 36 -4.73 3.49 -4.36
N ASN A 37 -3.87 2.66 -4.97
CA ASN A 37 -4.32 1.72 -5.99
C ASN A 37 -5.20 0.62 -5.39
N TYR A 38 -4.93 0.26 -4.13
CA TYR A 38 -5.70 -0.69 -3.35
C TYR A 38 -5.76 -0.22 -1.89
N GLU A 39 -6.97 -0.04 -1.35
CA GLU A 39 -7.18 0.28 0.06
C GLU A 39 -7.14 -1.02 0.87
N GLY A 40 -6.03 -1.24 1.56
CA GLY A 40 -5.77 -2.40 2.39
C GLY A 40 -4.30 -2.77 2.46
N PHE A 41 -4.05 -4.06 2.61
CA PHE A 41 -2.73 -4.67 2.55
C PHE A 41 -2.54 -5.33 1.19
N SER A 42 -1.45 -5.00 0.52
CA SER A 42 -0.99 -5.72 -0.67
C SER A 42 0.38 -6.32 -0.41
N TYR A 43 0.57 -7.55 -0.87
CA TYR A 43 1.80 -8.32 -0.77
C TYR A 43 2.15 -8.88 -2.13
N LEU A 44 3.43 -8.78 -2.50
CA LEU A 44 4.00 -9.36 -3.70
C LEU A 44 5.34 -10.03 -3.38
N ASP A 45 5.45 -11.33 -3.66
CA ASP A 45 6.75 -12.00 -3.76
C ASP A 45 7.28 -11.90 -5.19
N THR A 46 8.34 -11.10 -5.37
CA THR A 46 8.92 -10.83 -6.69
C THR A 46 9.69 -12.03 -7.29
N ASN A 47 9.97 -13.09 -6.52
CA ASN A 47 10.62 -14.29 -7.07
C ASN A 47 9.67 -15.15 -7.89
N ASN A 48 8.39 -15.19 -7.50
CA ASN A 48 7.40 -16.10 -8.08
C ASN A 48 6.10 -15.39 -8.53
N ASN A 49 5.99 -14.08 -8.28
CA ASN A 49 4.82 -13.24 -8.52
C ASN A 49 3.58 -13.67 -7.73
N ASP A 50 3.75 -14.31 -6.57
CA ASP A 50 2.65 -14.61 -5.68
C ASP A 50 2.14 -13.29 -5.07
N GLN A 51 0.83 -13.05 -5.21
CA GLN A 51 0.18 -11.86 -4.71
C GLN A 51 -0.88 -12.21 -3.67
N THR A 52 -0.93 -11.44 -2.60
CA THR A 52 -1.99 -11.52 -1.59
C THR A 52 -2.53 -10.12 -1.33
N LEU A 53 -3.86 -10.02 -1.19
CA LEU A 53 -4.55 -8.77 -0.90
C LEU A 53 -5.50 -9.00 0.28
N ILE A 54 -5.51 -8.08 1.25
CA ILE A 54 -6.49 -8.02 2.34
C ILE A 54 -7.11 -6.64 2.34
N ALA A 55 -8.43 -6.56 2.24
CA ALA A 55 -9.12 -5.28 2.13
C ALA A 55 -9.02 -4.49 3.43
N GLU A 56 -9.02 -3.16 3.35
CA GLU A 56 -9.02 -2.29 4.53
C GLU A 56 -10.12 -2.64 5.52
N ALA A 57 -11.31 -3.00 5.04
CA ALA A 57 -12.45 -3.37 5.90
C ALA A 57 -12.22 -4.62 6.77
N ASP A 58 -11.21 -5.43 6.42
CA ASP A 58 -10.78 -6.60 7.18
C ASP A 58 -9.57 -6.30 8.08
N LEU A 59 -9.01 -5.09 7.99
CA LEU A 59 -7.89 -4.62 8.81
C LEU A 59 -8.40 -3.80 10.00
N GLN A 60 -7.56 -3.71 11.03
CA GLN A 60 -7.71 -2.80 12.16
C GLN A 60 -6.42 -2.01 12.31
N THR A 61 -6.53 -0.69 12.30
CA THR A 61 -5.40 0.24 12.34
C THR A 61 -5.46 1.11 13.59
N GLN A 62 -4.45 1.01 14.43
CA GLN A 62 -4.33 1.77 15.65
C GLN A 62 -3.11 2.69 15.60
N PHE A 63 -3.33 3.98 15.83
CA PHE A 63 -2.27 4.96 15.99
C PHE A 63 -1.99 5.19 17.48
N PHE A 64 -0.71 5.15 17.86
CA PHE A 64 -0.25 5.37 19.22
C PHE A 64 0.58 6.66 19.24
N PRO A 65 0.03 7.81 19.71
CA PRO A 65 0.78 9.07 19.77
C PRO A 65 1.94 9.00 20.76
N ASN A 66 1.78 8.21 21.83
CA ASN A 66 2.78 7.99 22.87
C ASN A 66 2.78 6.52 23.30
N ALA A 67 3.55 5.68 22.62
CA ALA A 67 3.73 4.29 23.05
C ALA A 67 4.72 4.18 24.23
N SER A 68 4.55 4.99 25.29
CA SER A 68 5.45 5.02 26.45
C SER A 68 5.58 3.68 27.20
N ASN A 69 4.62 2.76 27.00
CA ASN A 69 4.66 1.38 27.49
C ASN A 69 4.70 0.33 26.35
N GLY A 70 4.80 0.77 25.08
CA GLY A 70 4.90 -0.10 23.92
C GLY A 70 6.35 -0.45 23.57
N PRO A 71 6.58 -1.41 22.65
CA PRO A 71 7.91 -1.96 22.36
C PRO A 71 8.96 -0.94 21.91
N PHE A 72 8.53 0.24 21.46
CA PHE A 72 9.41 1.24 20.86
C PHE A 72 9.50 2.59 21.61
N GLY A 73 8.72 2.80 22.68
CA GLY A 73 8.81 4.00 23.53
C GLY A 73 8.53 5.35 22.83
N ALA A 74 7.99 5.34 21.61
CA ALA A 74 7.75 6.50 20.76
C ALA A 74 6.44 6.32 19.97
N SER A 75 5.98 7.37 19.29
CA SER A 75 4.78 7.31 18.45
C SER A 75 4.91 6.24 17.36
N GLY A 76 3.85 5.50 17.10
CA GLY A 76 3.86 4.40 16.12
C GLY A 76 2.45 4.00 15.68
N ILE A 77 2.41 3.02 14.79
CA ILE A 77 1.17 2.47 14.23
C ILE A 77 1.21 0.94 14.28
N GLU A 78 0.06 0.36 14.56
CA GLU A 78 -0.19 -1.08 14.44
C GLU A 78 -1.31 -1.33 13.44
N ILE A 79 -1.13 -2.33 12.57
CA ILE A 79 -2.11 -2.76 11.58
C ILE A 79 -2.29 -4.27 11.74
N SER A 80 -3.51 -4.75 11.90
CA SER A 80 -3.75 -6.17 12.14
C SER A 80 -4.98 -6.70 11.42
N SER A 81 -4.97 -8.00 11.13
CA SER A 81 -6.16 -8.77 10.80
C SER A 81 -6.04 -10.18 11.36
N TYR A 82 -7.02 -10.57 12.16
CA TYR A 82 -7.11 -11.90 12.76
C TYR A 82 -8.22 -12.76 12.14
N VAL A 83 -8.94 -12.22 11.16
CA VAL A 83 -10.07 -12.89 10.49
C VAL A 83 -9.80 -13.17 9.01
N SER A 84 -8.80 -12.51 8.41
CA SER A 84 -8.36 -12.80 7.05
C SER A 84 -7.45 -14.03 7.00
N SER A 85 -7.24 -14.54 5.78
CA SER A 85 -6.18 -15.50 5.47
C SER A 85 -5.28 -14.87 4.40
N PRO A 86 -3.99 -14.61 4.68
CA PRO A 86 -3.30 -14.89 5.95
C PRO A 86 -3.78 -13.99 7.09
N THR A 87 -3.49 -14.41 8.32
CA THR A 87 -3.53 -13.51 9.47
C THR A 87 -2.33 -12.58 9.44
N LEU A 88 -2.52 -11.37 9.96
CA LEU A 88 -1.58 -10.27 9.82
C LEU A 88 -1.45 -9.50 11.12
N PHE A 89 -0.22 -9.16 11.48
CA PHE A 89 0.08 -8.10 12.45
C PHE A 89 1.28 -7.32 11.94
N PHE A 90 1.25 -6.01 12.02
CA PHE A 90 2.34 -5.13 11.61
C PHE A 90 2.48 -4.01 12.61
N ALA A 91 3.72 -3.66 12.97
CA ALA A 91 4.02 -2.55 13.87
C ALA A 91 5.26 -1.78 13.42
N THR A 92 5.20 -0.45 13.49
CA THR A 92 6.37 0.43 13.21
C THR A 92 6.25 1.80 13.89
N ASN A 93 7.39 2.46 14.06
CA ASN A 93 7.50 3.87 14.44
C ASN A 93 7.90 4.77 13.27
N THR A 94 7.90 4.22 12.06
CA THR A 94 8.15 4.95 10.81
C THR A 94 6.84 5.52 10.31
N ILE A 95 6.47 6.68 10.81
CA ILE A 95 5.12 7.27 10.62
C ILE A 95 5.14 8.68 10.03
N ALA A 96 6.31 9.33 9.94
CA ALA A 96 6.43 10.64 9.32
C ALA A 96 6.69 10.52 7.82
N VAL A 97 6.08 11.39 7.00
CA VAL A 97 6.25 11.36 5.54
C VAL A 97 7.74 11.38 5.14
N ASN A 98 8.11 10.53 4.18
CA ASN A 98 9.46 10.28 3.68
C ASN A 98 10.45 9.71 4.72
N GLN A 99 9.97 9.34 5.91
CA GLN A 99 10.79 8.63 6.88
C GLN A 99 10.97 7.19 6.42
N THR A 100 12.21 6.71 6.49
CA THR A 100 12.53 5.28 6.38
C THR A 100 12.99 4.77 7.73
N GLY A 101 12.59 3.55 8.09
CA GLY A 101 12.96 2.91 9.33
C GLY A 101 12.67 1.41 9.28
N THR A 102 12.44 0.83 10.45
CA THR A 102 12.18 -0.60 10.61
C THR A 102 10.78 -0.84 11.14
N GLY A 103 10.27 -2.05 10.92
CA GLY A 103 9.05 -2.55 11.53
C GLY A 103 9.13 -4.05 11.73
N THR A 104 8.08 -4.59 12.33
CA THR A 104 7.86 -6.03 12.45
C THR A 104 6.58 -6.37 11.70
N LEU A 105 6.66 -7.31 10.78
CA LEU A 105 5.54 -7.85 10.03
C LEU A 105 5.38 -9.33 10.41
N THR A 106 4.21 -9.70 10.90
CA THR A 106 3.84 -11.08 11.22
C THR A 106 2.79 -11.55 10.24
N ILE A 107 3.09 -12.60 9.47
CA ILE A 107 2.15 -13.25 8.56
C ILE A 107 2.01 -14.71 9.01
N ASP A 108 0.78 -15.15 9.32
CA ASP A 108 0.51 -16.52 9.79
C ASP A 108 1.43 -16.99 10.93
N ASN A 109 1.65 -16.13 11.92
CA ASN A 109 2.52 -16.31 13.09
C ASN A 109 4.03 -16.44 12.78
N VAL A 110 4.48 -15.98 11.62
CA VAL A 110 5.90 -15.84 11.29
C VAL A 110 6.28 -14.37 11.28
N ASP A 111 7.26 -14.00 12.12
CA ASP A 111 7.75 -12.64 12.22
C ASP A 111 8.88 -12.36 11.22
N TYR A 112 8.81 -11.18 10.60
CA TYR A 112 9.78 -10.64 9.67
C TYR A 112 10.21 -9.24 10.13
N ASP A 113 11.52 -9.02 10.23
CA ASP A 113 12.08 -7.67 10.34
C ASP A 113 12.06 -7.02 8.95
N VAL A 114 11.39 -5.89 8.83
CA VAL A 114 11.13 -5.24 7.55
C VAL A 114 11.68 -3.82 7.52
N THR A 115 12.02 -3.35 6.32
CA THR A 115 12.29 -1.93 6.05
C THR A 115 10.98 -1.25 5.69
N VAL A 116 10.69 -0.13 6.34
CA VAL A 116 9.45 0.63 6.15
C VAL A 116 9.79 2.01 5.62
N THR A 117 9.02 2.50 4.66
CA THR A 117 9.01 3.90 4.23
C THR A 117 7.59 4.44 4.33
N CYS A 118 7.42 5.55 5.07
CA CYS A 118 6.13 6.22 5.15
C CYS A 118 5.96 7.17 3.95
N GLN A 119 4.98 6.86 3.11
CA GLN A 119 4.62 7.68 1.95
C GLN A 119 3.58 8.74 2.32
N ARG A 120 2.69 8.41 3.27
CA ARG A 120 1.64 9.30 3.75
C ARG A 120 1.42 9.12 5.25
N GLU A 121 1.46 10.24 5.96
CA GLU A 121 1.24 10.31 7.40
C GLU A 121 -0.24 10.59 7.68
N GLY A 122 -0.75 9.92 8.71
CA GLY A 122 -2.02 10.18 9.38
C GLY A 122 -1.80 9.99 10.88
N ASN A 123 -2.54 10.75 11.69
CA ASN A 123 -2.42 10.68 13.16
C ASN A 123 -3.77 10.84 13.89
N THR A 124 -4.87 10.95 13.16
CA THR A 124 -6.22 10.96 13.71
C THR A 124 -7.13 9.93 13.02
N VAL A 125 -8.20 9.54 13.73
CA VAL A 125 -9.20 8.59 13.19
C VAL A 125 -9.77 9.11 11.87
N GLY A 126 -9.81 8.25 10.86
CA GLY A 126 -10.30 8.59 9.53
C GLY A 126 -9.23 9.11 8.56
N GLU A 127 -7.99 9.33 9.02
CA GLU A 127 -6.89 9.71 8.13
C GLU A 127 -6.23 8.49 7.49
N GLU A 128 -5.87 8.64 6.21
CA GLU A 128 -5.10 7.66 5.45
C GLU A 128 -3.64 7.64 5.93
N VAL A 129 -3.12 6.44 6.14
CA VAL A 129 -1.69 6.16 6.31
C VAL A 129 -1.24 5.26 5.17
N ARG A 130 -0.10 5.59 4.56
CA ARG A 130 0.50 4.78 3.50
C ARG A 130 1.94 4.42 3.81
N LEU A 131 2.23 3.13 3.80
CA LEU A 131 3.54 2.57 4.14
C LEU A 131 3.98 1.57 3.07
N ASP A 132 5.16 1.81 2.52
CA ASP A 132 5.87 0.81 1.72
C ASP A 132 6.74 -0.02 2.65
N VAL A 133 6.67 -1.33 2.51
CA VAL A 133 7.33 -2.29 3.37
C VAL A 133 8.08 -3.28 2.49
N THR A 134 9.35 -3.52 2.80
CA THR A 134 10.19 -4.44 2.01
C THR A 134 11.00 -5.35 2.91
N TYR A 135 11.14 -6.61 2.49
CA TYR A 135 12.11 -7.54 3.05
C TYR A 135 12.48 -8.62 2.04
N SER A 136 13.78 -8.88 1.87
CA SER A 136 14.26 -9.85 0.87
C SER A 136 13.74 -9.54 -0.54
N SER A 137 12.77 -10.32 -1.02
CA SER A 137 12.13 -10.27 -2.36
C SER A 137 10.66 -9.89 -2.25
N ILE A 138 10.21 -9.55 -1.05
CA ILE A 138 8.84 -9.21 -0.76
C ILE A 138 8.69 -7.69 -0.76
N GLU A 139 7.67 -7.24 -1.47
CA GLU A 139 7.15 -5.88 -1.45
C GLU A 139 5.74 -5.92 -0.84
N VAL A 140 5.50 -5.05 0.12
CA VAL A 140 4.21 -4.88 0.77
C VAL A 140 3.85 -3.40 0.74
N GLU A 141 2.61 -3.08 0.40
CA GLU A 141 2.05 -1.73 0.57
C GLU A 141 0.87 -1.83 1.53
N PHE A 142 0.90 -1.00 2.57
CA PHE A 142 -0.26 -0.68 3.38
C PHE A 142 -0.83 0.64 2.92
N CYS A 143 -2.10 0.64 2.54
CA CYS A 143 -2.90 1.84 2.46
C CYS A 143 -4.15 1.66 3.31
N VAL A 144 -4.17 2.29 4.48
CA VAL A 144 -5.19 2.02 5.49
C VAL A 144 -5.70 3.33 6.09
N THR A 145 -6.89 3.28 6.66
CA THR A 145 -7.45 4.36 7.47
C THR A 145 -7.16 4.09 8.94
N ILE A 146 -6.87 5.11 9.73
CA ILE A 146 -6.78 4.96 11.20
C ILE A 146 -8.18 4.74 11.77
N ASP A 147 -8.38 3.62 12.46
CA ASP A 147 -9.62 3.29 13.16
C ASP A 147 -9.65 3.87 14.57
N GLU A 148 -8.50 3.87 15.25
CA GLU A 148 -8.39 4.27 16.65
C GLU A 148 -7.09 5.02 16.94
N VAL A 149 -7.18 6.01 17.83
CA VAL A 149 -6.00 6.65 18.46
C VAL A 149 -5.93 6.22 19.92
N VAL A 150 -4.91 5.43 20.26
CA VAL A 150 -4.72 4.84 21.60
C VAL A 150 -3.79 5.73 22.42
N ASN A 151 -4.30 6.26 23.54
CA ASN A 151 -3.57 7.18 24.44
C ASN A 151 -3.09 6.51 25.73
#